data_AF-A0A1I7YCE2-F1
#
_entry.id   AF-A0A1I7YCE2-F1
#
_cell.length_a   1.000
_cell.length_b   1.000
_cell.length_c   1.000
_cell.angle_alpha   90.00
_cell.angle_beta   90.00
_cell.angle_gamma   90.00
#
_symmetry.space_group_name_H-M   'P 1'
#
loop_
_entity.id
_entity.type
_entity.pdbx_description
1 polymer ?
#
loop_
_entity_poly.entity_id
_entity_poly.type
_entity_poly.pdbx_seq_one_letter_code
_entity_poly.pdbx_strand_id
1 'polypeptide(L)'
;MRSLISQAATRLLNPMEFREVEPFIDELKVPRALKGYLLECMYSREEFYVNYRSIVDLPQACFVFDEGARVDLKRTVKRAEVVLDPVVLFKLQCATSCTENLVKTWYKCSEEEQLYLASEVDHDGYGYDDTLWSYKASKILAQLHGMEADAPSLGLYHFCVTDGWHDAALDVFCAQNEDAKVELFFEEWYFSMKNSDFRMFFKLQPYKNFVIRPTYIRDVLMRDKEIEGFKGLLELRERSRVPRECIVPEIEEVFEEIRRICC
;
A
#
# COMPACT_ATOMS: atom_id res chain seq x y z
N MET A 1 18.14 23.12 0.28
CA MET A 1 17.01 24.08 0.13
C MET A 1 15.67 23.37 0.23
N ARG A 2 15.45 22.25 -0.48
CA ARG A 2 14.20 21.45 -0.42
C ARG A 2 13.87 20.91 0.99
N SER A 3 14.86 20.40 1.71
CA SER A 3 14.70 19.98 3.12
C SER A 3 14.24 21.08 4.10
N LEU A 4 14.52 22.36 3.82
CA LEU A 4 14.05 23.48 4.65
C LEU A 4 12.59 23.81 4.36
N ILE A 5 12.17 23.64 3.10
CA ILE A 5 10.79 23.88 2.66
C ILE A 5 9.86 22.84 3.29
N SER A 6 10.23 21.56 3.29
CA SER A 6 9.41 20.50 3.90
C SER A 6 9.29 20.65 5.41
N GLN A 7 10.36 21.08 6.09
CA GLN A 7 10.31 21.41 7.52
C GLN A 7 9.42 22.61 7.81
N ALA A 8 9.47 23.66 6.97
CA ALA A 8 8.61 24.83 7.11
C ALA A 8 7.14 24.46 6.88
N ALA A 9 6.83 23.69 5.83
CA ALA A 9 5.48 23.20 5.55
C ALA A 9 4.92 22.37 6.72
N THR A 10 5.72 21.44 7.26
CA THR A 10 5.36 20.67 8.44
C THR A 10 4.98 21.58 9.61
N ARG A 11 5.78 22.63 9.89
CA ARG A 11 5.47 23.56 11.00
C ARG A 11 4.24 24.42 10.74
N LEU A 12 4.02 24.82 9.49
CA LEU A 12 2.91 25.68 9.09
C LEU A 12 1.58 24.95 9.10
N LEU A 13 1.54 23.68 8.67
CA LEU A 13 0.30 22.92 8.48
C LEU A 13 -0.13 22.11 9.71
N ASN A 14 0.80 21.70 10.57
CA ASN A 14 0.49 20.90 11.76
C ASN A 14 -0.43 21.56 12.81
N PRO A 15 -0.53 22.90 12.95
CA PRO A 15 -1.51 23.51 13.85
C PRO A 15 -2.87 23.78 13.19
N MET A 16 -3.08 23.39 11.92
CA MET A 16 -4.24 23.80 11.13
C MET A 16 -5.17 22.64 10.79
N GLU A 17 -6.46 22.85 11.08
CA GLU A 17 -7.53 21.98 10.61
C GLU A 17 -7.63 22.01 9.08
N PHE A 18 -8.02 20.88 8.47
CA PHE A 18 -8.03 20.73 7.02
C PHE A 18 -8.77 21.86 6.29
N ARG A 19 -9.94 22.26 6.80
CA ARG A 19 -10.80 23.29 6.19
C ARG A 19 -10.19 24.70 6.23
N GLU A 20 -9.18 24.92 7.07
CA GLU A 20 -8.54 26.22 7.27
C GLU A 20 -7.30 26.39 6.39
N VAL A 21 -6.74 25.29 5.88
CA VAL A 21 -5.46 25.28 5.15
C VAL A 21 -5.54 26.03 3.82
N GLU A 22 -6.54 25.76 2.99
CA GLU A 22 -6.65 26.38 1.67
C GLU A 22 -6.86 27.91 1.74
N PRO A 23 -7.83 28.44 2.54
CA PRO A 23 -7.96 29.88 2.74
C PRO A 23 -6.66 30.54 3.23
N PHE A 24 -5.96 29.90 4.17
CA PHE A 24 -4.69 30.40 4.68
C PHE A 24 -3.61 30.46 3.59
N ILE A 25 -3.47 29.42 2.77
CA ILE A 25 -2.49 29.39 1.67
C ILE A 25 -2.79 30.51 0.65
N ASP A 26 -4.05 30.79 0.39
CA ASP A 26 -4.46 31.87 -0.52
C ASP A 26 -4.06 33.25 -0.01
N GLU A 27 -4.12 33.47 1.30
CA GLU A 27 -3.69 34.73 1.93
C GLU A 27 -2.17 34.89 2.02
N LEU A 28 -1.40 33.79 1.97
CA LEU A 28 0.07 33.86 2.03
C LEU A 28 0.66 34.67 0.87
N LYS A 29 1.51 35.65 1.20
CA LYS A 29 2.30 36.42 0.23
C LYS A 29 3.57 35.65 -0.18
N VAL A 30 3.40 34.46 -0.73
CA VAL A 30 4.48 33.56 -1.15
C VAL A 30 4.37 33.18 -2.63
N PRO A 31 5.47 32.73 -3.27
CA PRO A 31 5.43 32.31 -4.67
C PRO A 31 4.40 31.20 -4.93
N ARG A 32 3.77 31.22 -6.10
CA ARG A 32 2.76 30.23 -6.52
C ARG A 32 3.24 28.78 -6.38
N ALA A 33 4.51 28.52 -6.68
CA ALA A 33 5.10 27.19 -6.53
C ALA A 33 5.08 26.70 -5.06
N LEU A 34 5.30 27.60 -4.09
CA LEU A 34 5.23 27.25 -2.67
C LEU A 34 3.80 27.01 -2.22
N LYS A 35 2.83 27.80 -2.72
CA LYS A 35 1.40 27.55 -2.48
C LYS A 35 0.98 26.17 -2.99
N GLY A 36 1.38 25.83 -4.22
CA GLY A 36 1.14 24.51 -4.79
C GLY A 36 1.72 23.40 -3.92
N TYR A 37 2.97 23.53 -3.48
CA TYR A 37 3.60 22.57 -2.57
C TYR A 37 2.83 22.39 -1.25
N LEU A 38 2.34 23.47 -0.64
CA LEU A 38 1.57 23.39 0.61
C LEU A 38 0.20 22.72 0.41
N LEU A 39 -0.46 22.96 -0.72
CA LEU A 39 -1.71 22.28 -1.08
C LEU A 39 -1.48 20.78 -1.30
N GLU A 40 -0.39 20.39 -1.97
CA GLU A 40 -0.02 18.98 -2.12
C GLU A 40 0.23 18.31 -0.76
N CYS A 41 0.89 18.99 0.18
CA CYS A 41 1.02 18.48 1.56
C CYS A 41 -0.34 18.29 2.24
N MET A 42 -1.25 19.25 2.08
CA MET A 42 -2.62 19.15 2.60
C MET A 42 -3.35 17.93 2.04
N TYR A 43 -3.32 17.73 0.72
CA TYR A 43 -3.96 16.57 0.09
C TYR A 43 -3.30 15.25 0.49
N SER A 44 -1.97 15.21 0.60
CA SER A 44 -1.28 14.00 1.06
C SER A 44 -1.62 13.64 2.50
N ARG A 45 -1.84 14.63 3.37
CA ARG A 45 -2.35 14.39 4.73
C ARG A 45 -3.77 13.81 4.71
N GLU A 46 -4.63 14.32 3.84
CA GLU A 46 -5.98 13.78 3.67
C GLU A 46 -5.96 12.34 3.14
N GLU A 47 -5.11 12.04 2.17
CA GLU A 47 -4.90 10.67 1.67
C GLU A 47 -4.48 9.72 2.80
N PHE A 48 -3.60 10.17 3.70
CA PHE A 48 -3.27 9.39 4.89
C PHE A 48 -4.50 9.11 5.76
N TYR A 49 -5.36 10.10 6.01
CA TYR A 49 -6.57 9.87 6.79
C TYR A 49 -7.54 8.92 6.06
N VAL A 50 -7.71 9.05 4.76
CA VAL A 50 -8.54 8.12 3.97
C VAL A 50 -8.06 6.68 4.15
N ASN A 51 -6.75 6.45 4.07
CA ASN A 51 -6.18 5.11 4.12
C ASN A 51 -6.06 4.54 5.55
N TYR A 52 -5.85 5.37 6.58
CA TYR A 52 -5.48 4.88 7.92
C TYR A 52 -6.44 5.28 9.04
N ARG A 53 -7.52 6.03 8.77
CA ARG A 53 -8.49 6.44 9.81
C ARG A 53 -9.21 5.29 10.50
N SER A 54 -9.31 4.12 9.85
CA SER A 54 -9.87 2.91 10.47
C SER A 54 -8.99 2.39 11.61
N ILE A 55 -7.69 2.69 11.56
CA ILE A 55 -6.71 2.32 12.58
C ILE A 55 -6.57 3.44 13.61
N VAL A 56 -6.38 4.68 13.16
CA VAL A 56 -5.97 5.79 14.03
C VAL A 56 -6.43 7.15 13.51
N ASP A 57 -6.89 7.98 14.44
CA ASP A 57 -7.00 9.42 14.23
C ASP A 57 -5.72 10.10 14.75
N LEU A 58 -4.74 10.25 13.85
CA LEU A 58 -3.41 10.72 14.23
C LEU A 58 -3.41 12.24 14.49
N PRO A 59 -2.86 12.72 15.63
CA PRO A 59 -2.75 14.15 15.88
C PRO A 59 -1.96 14.87 14.80
N GLN A 60 -2.45 16.04 14.37
CA GLN A 60 -1.83 16.83 13.29
C GLN A 60 -0.33 17.11 13.52
N ALA A 61 0.09 17.27 14.79
CA ALA A 61 1.48 17.48 15.18
C ALA A 61 2.44 16.34 14.75
N CYS A 62 1.92 15.14 14.51
CA CYS A 62 2.71 13.97 14.13
C CYS A 62 3.11 13.98 12.65
N PHE A 63 2.35 14.65 11.78
CA PHE A 63 2.64 14.64 10.34
C PHE A 63 3.97 15.30 10.04
N VAL A 64 4.70 14.66 9.12
CA VAL A 64 5.96 15.15 8.55
C VAL A 64 5.87 14.98 7.05
N PHE A 65 6.25 16.01 6.30
CA PHE A 65 6.25 15.96 4.84
C PHE A 65 7.66 15.77 4.28
N ASP A 66 7.76 15.07 3.16
CA ASP A 66 9.00 14.87 2.40
C ASP A 66 9.22 15.98 1.36
N GLU A 67 10.32 15.89 0.59
CA GLU A 67 10.61 16.89 -0.44
C GLU A 67 9.64 16.87 -1.63
N GLY A 68 8.86 15.79 -1.79
CA GLY A 68 7.82 15.62 -2.79
C GLY A 68 6.42 16.06 -2.32
N ALA A 69 6.35 16.75 -1.18
CA ALA A 69 5.10 17.18 -0.53
C ALA A 69 4.22 16.04 -0.03
N ARG A 70 4.76 14.81 0.10
CA ARG A 70 4.01 13.65 0.59
C ARG A 70 4.23 13.45 2.08
N VAL A 71 3.28 12.81 2.75
CA VAL A 71 3.49 12.34 4.12
C VAL A 71 4.65 11.35 4.15
N ASP A 72 5.70 11.70 4.88
CA ASP A 72 6.81 10.80 5.20
C ASP A 72 6.32 9.82 6.26
N LEU A 73 5.85 8.65 5.82
CA LEU A 73 5.27 7.62 6.70
C LEU A 73 6.23 7.26 7.84
N LYS A 74 7.51 7.02 7.52
CA LYS A 74 8.51 6.60 8.51
C LYS A 74 8.71 7.66 9.60
N ARG A 75 8.87 8.93 9.22
CA ARG A 75 9.04 10.02 10.21
C ARG A 75 7.75 10.34 10.95
N THR A 76 6.60 10.19 10.30
CA THR A 76 5.27 10.41 10.89
C THR A 76 4.97 9.34 11.94
N VAL A 77 5.13 8.06 11.61
CA VAL A 77 4.99 6.93 12.54
C VAL A 77 5.96 7.07 13.70
N LYS A 78 7.22 7.45 13.45
CA LYS A 78 8.19 7.72 14.51
C LYS A 78 7.76 8.80 15.50
N ARG A 79 7.05 9.84 15.05
CA ARG A 79 6.46 10.85 15.96
C ARG A 79 5.26 10.27 16.71
N ALA A 80 4.46 9.46 16.04
CA ALA A 80 3.30 8.79 16.61
C ALA A 80 3.68 7.83 17.77
N GLU A 81 4.86 7.22 17.73
CA GLU A 81 5.38 6.32 18.79
C GLU A 81 5.36 6.93 20.21
N VAL A 82 5.36 8.26 20.32
CA VAL A 82 5.41 8.99 21.60
C VAL A 82 4.02 9.24 22.19
N VAL A 83 2.98 9.21 21.35
CA VAL A 83 1.63 9.65 21.72
C VAL A 83 0.57 8.57 21.57
N LEU A 84 0.84 7.53 20.77
CA LEU A 84 -0.10 6.44 20.55
C LEU A 84 0.05 5.33 21.60
N ASP A 85 -1.08 4.72 21.92
CA ASP A 85 -1.15 3.46 22.63
C ASP A 85 -0.39 2.35 21.86
N PRO A 86 0.30 1.41 22.56
CA PRO A 86 1.07 0.35 21.91
C PRO A 86 0.30 -0.49 20.89
N VAL A 87 -0.97 -0.82 21.14
CA VAL A 87 -1.78 -1.65 20.23
C VAL A 87 -2.08 -0.88 18.94
N VAL A 88 -2.50 0.38 19.08
CA VAL A 88 -2.79 1.26 17.93
C VAL A 88 -1.51 1.51 17.13
N LEU A 89 -0.39 1.75 17.81
CA LEU A 89 0.91 1.94 17.18
C LEU A 89 1.35 0.68 16.41
N PHE A 90 1.15 -0.51 16.99
CA PHE A 90 1.46 -1.78 16.33
C PHE A 90 0.68 -1.93 15.03
N LYS A 91 -0.64 -1.72 15.06
CA LYS A 91 -1.49 -1.78 13.86
C LYS A 91 -1.05 -0.76 12.80
N LEU A 92 -0.77 0.48 13.20
CA LEU A 92 -0.28 1.50 12.27
C LEU A 92 1.08 1.13 11.66
N GLN A 93 2.02 0.60 12.44
CA GLN A 93 3.33 0.14 11.94
C GLN A 93 3.19 -1.01 10.94
N CYS A 94 2.22 -1.90 11.16
CA CYS A 94 1.91 -2.99 10.23
C CYS A 94 1.36 -2.46 8.90
N ALA A 95 0.37 -1.56 8.92
CA ALA A 95 -0.28 -1.01 7.73
C ALA A 95 0.64 -0.09 6.90
N THR A 96 1.53 0.64 7.57
CA THR A 96 2.51 1.54 6.93
C THR A 96 3.83 0.84 6.59
N SER A 97 3.97 -0.45 6.90
CA SER A 97 5.20 -1.22 6.74
C SER A 97 6.44 -0.64 7.46
N CYS A 98 6.24 0.27 8.42
CA CYS A 98 7.29 0.89 9.25
C CYS A 98 7.67 -0.06 10.40
N THR A 99 8.25 -1.20 10.05
CA THR A 99 8.38 -2.37 10.93
C THR A 99 9.67 -2.41 11.76
N GLU A 100 10.56 -1.41 11.66
CA GLU A 100 11.88 -1.46 12.31
C GLU A 100 11.81 -1.55 13.84
N ASN A 101 10.75 -1.01 14.44
CA ASN A 101 10.51 -1.02 15.88
C ASN A 101 9.38 -1.98 16.29
N LEU A 102 8.88 -2.82 15.39
CA LEU A 102 7.65 -3.59 15.62
C LEU A 102 7.78 -4.55 16.81
N VAL A 103 8.92 -5.24 16.94
CA VAL A 103 9.22 -6.12 18.11
C VAL A 103 9.28 -5.33 19.42
N LYS A 104 9.82 -4.11 19.39
CA LYS A 104 9.87 -3.24 20.58
C LYS A 104 8.47 -2.78 20.96
N THR A 105 7.62 -2.46 19.99
CA THR A 105 6.21 -2.12 20.22
C THR A 105 5.45 -3.31 20.79
N TRP A 106 5.68 -4.51 20.25
CA TRP A 106 5.10 -5.76 20.75
C TRP A 106 5.34 -5.96 22.26
N TYR A 107 6.57 -5.75 22.73
CA TYR A 107 6.90 -5.85 24.16
C TYR A 107 6.32 -4.74 25.04
N LYS A 108 5.78 -3.67 24.46
CA LYS A 108 5.03 -2.66 25.22
C LYS A 108 3.58 -3.06 25.43
N CYS A 109 3.05 -3.96 24.59
CA CYS A 109 1.72 -4.54 24.76
C CYS A 109 1.76 -5.54 25.93
N SER A 110 0.71 -5.56 26.73
CA SER A 110 0.43 -6.59 27.73
C SER A 110 0.21 -7.96 27.08
N GLU A 111 0.27 -9.03 27.87
CA GLU A 111 0.03 -10.39 27.37
C GLU A 111 -1.35 -10.55 26.75
N GLU A 112 -2.38 -9.92 27.32
CA GLU A 112 -3.75 -9.95 26.78
C GLU A 112 -3.84 -9.25 25.41
N GLU A 113 -3.18 -8.10 25.27
CA GLU A 113 -3.12 -7.37 23.99
C GLU A 113 -2.30 -8.14 22.94
N GLN A 114 -1.22 -8.80 23.34
CA GLN A 114 -0.44 -9.67 22.45
C GLN A 114 -1.29 -10.85 21.96
N LEU A 115 -2.05 -11.49 22.86
CA LEU A 115 -2.98 -12.57 22.49
C LEU A 115 -4.07 -12.07 21.53
N TYR A 116 -4.64 -10.89 21.78
CA TYR A 116 -5.61 -10.26 20.89
C TYR A 116 -5.03 -9.94 19.51
N LEU A 117 -3.79 -9.43 19.45
CA LEU A 117 -3.11 -9.14 18.18
C LEU A 117 -2.71 -10.41 17.42
N ALA A 118 -2.41 -11.50 18.12
CA ALA A 118 -2.00 -12.77 17.53
C ALA A 118 -3.18 -13.68 17.14
N SER A 119 -4.35 -13.51 17.76
CA SER A 119 -5.51 -14.37 17.48
C SER A 119 -5.94 -14.26 16.03
N GLU A 120 -5.90 -15.37 15.30
CA GLU A 120 -6.62 -15.51 14.04
C GLU A 120 -8.11 -15.50 14.38
N VAL A 121 -8.83 -14.45 13.97
CA VAL A 121 -10.28 -14.45 14.12
C VAL A 121 -10.86 -15.22 12.94
N ASP A 122 -11.48 -16.37 13.26
CA ASP A 122 -12.19 -17.21 12.29
C ASP A 122 -13.17 -16.36 11.45
N HIS A 123 -13.23 -16.72 10.16
CA HIS A 123 -13.82 -16.02 9.02
C HIS A 123 -15.31 -15.56 9.09
N ASP A 124 -15.95 -15.55 10.25
CA ASP A 124 -17.40 -15.35 10.39
C ASP A 124 -17.84 -14.00 10.99
N GLY A 125 -16.97 -12.99 11.14
CA GLY A 125 -17.49 -11.68 11.55
C GLY A 125 -16.56 -10.50 11.87
N TYR A 126 -15.23 -10.66 11.84
CA TYR A 126 -14.30 -9.54 12.04
C TYR A 126 -13.42 -9.32 10.81
N GLY A 127 -13.16 -8.05 10.51
CA GLY A 127 -12.63 -7.60 9.22
C GLY A 127 -11.23 -8.13 8.91
N TYR A 128 -10.92 -8.20 7.61
CA TYR A 128 -9.61 -8.60 7.07
C TYR A 128 -8.42 -7.80 7.65
N ASP A 129 -8.67 -6.65 8.29
CA ASP A 129 -7.72 -5.91 9.14
C ASP A 129 -7.00 -6.82 10.13
N ASP A 130 -7.74 -7.66 10.85
CA ASP A 130 -7.20 -8.47 11.94
C ASP A 130 -6.25 -9.55 11.41
N THR A 131 -6.41 -9.97 10.16
CA THR A 131 -5.48 -10.87 9.46
C THR A 131 -4.10 -10.25 9.28
N LEU A 132 -4.00 -8.93 9.03
CA LEU A 132 -2.69 -8.28 8.87
C LEU A 132 -1.93 -8.24 10.20
N TRP A 133 -2.60 -7.86 11.29
CA TRP A 133 -1.97 -7.76 12.60
C TRP A 133 -1.54 -9.14 13.11
N SER A 134 -2.41 -10.14 12.97
CA SER A 134 -2.12 -11.53 13.35
C SER A 134 -0.94 -12.09 12.56
N TYR A 135 -0.89 -11.88 11.24
CA TYR A 135 0.26 -12.29 10.43
C TYR A 135 1.57 -11.66 10.93
N LYS A 136 1.57 -10.35 11.21
CA LYS A 136 2.77 -9.64 11.69
C LYS A 136 3.14 -10.07 13.11
N ALA A 137 2.18 -10.35 13.98
CA ALA A 137 2.40 -10.90 15.32
C ALA A 137 3.02 -12.31 15.24
N SER A 138 2.46 -13.19 14.41
CA SER A 138 3.01 -14.53 14.16
C SER A 138 4.43 -14.49 13.63
N LYS A 139 4.75 -13.52 12.75
CA LYS A 139 6.14 -13.32 12.27
C LYS A 139 7.10 -12.94 13.41
N ILE A 140 6.66 -12.11 14.35
CA ILE A 140 7.46 -11.76 15.54
C ILE A 140 7.66 -12.99 16.41
N LEU A 141 6.59 -13.74 16.69
CA LEU A 141 6.68 -14.97 17.51
C LEU A 141 7.63 -15.99 16.88
N ALA A 142 7.51 -16.24 15.56
CA ALA A 142 8.43 -17.12 14.84
C ALA A 142 9.88 -16.66 15.00
N GLN A 143 10.16 -15.36 14.81
CA GLN A 143 11.49 -14.78 15.01
C GLN A 143 12.01 -15.00 16.44
N LEU A 144 11.18 -14.80 17.47
CA LEU A 144 11.56 -14.97 18.88
C LEU A 144 11.86 -16.43 19.23
N HIS A 145 11.22 -17.37 18.55
CA HIS A 145 11.43 -18.81 18.73
C HIS A 145 12.48 -19.40 17.78
N GLY A 146 13.11 -18.59 16.93
CA GLY A 146 14.08 -19.06 15.94
C GLY A 146 13.45 -19.93 14.84
N MET A 147 12.16 -19.72 14.57
CA MET A 147 11.39 -20.39 13.53
C MET A 147 11.23 -19.47 12.31
N GLU A 148 10.96 -20.08 11.17
CA GLU A 148 10.54 -19.36 9.96
C GLU A 148 9.04 -19.10 10.04
N ALA A 149 8.61 -17.89 9.67
CA ALA A 149 7.20 -17.56 9.62
C ALA A 149 6.59 -18.06 8.31
N ASP A 150 5.38 -18.60 8.38
CA ASP A 150 4.64 -19.01 7.19
C ASP A 150 4.35 -17.81 6.28
N ALA A 151 4.21 -18.09 4.98
CA ALA A 151 3.75 -17.09 4.03
C ALA A 151 2.30 -16.70 4.34
N PRO A 152 1.96 -15.40 4.27
CA PRO A 152 0.59 -14.94 4.46
C PRO A 152 -0.32 -15.44 3.33
N SER A 153 -1.63 -15.49 3.56
CA SER A 153 -2.61 -15.80 2.51
C SER A 153 -2.58 -14.76 1.38
N LEU A 154 -2.90 -15.20 0.16
CA LEU A 154 -3.02 -14.28 -1.00
C LEU A 154 -4.13 -13.25 -0.78
N GLY A 155 -5.20 -13.60 -0.08
CA GLY A 155 -6.30 -12.67 0.24
C GLY A 155 -5.84 -11.45 1.03
N LEU A 156 -4.83 -11.59 1.90
CA LEU A 156 -4.25 -10.48 2.65
C LEU A 156 -3.61 -9.42 1.73
N TYR A 157 -3.05 -9.84 0.60
CA TYR A 157 -2.48 -8.92 -0.39
C TYR A 157 -3.56 -7.99 -0.93
N HIS A 158 -4.65 -8.55 -1.49
CA HIS A 158 -5.72 -7.78 -2.10
C HIS A 158 -6.42 -6.86 -1.09
N PHE A 159 -6.53 -7.33 0.15
CA PHE A 159 -7.04 -6.53 1.22
C PHE A 159 -6.18 -5.26 1.45
N CYS A 160 -4.87 -5.43 1.63
CA CYS A 160 -3.95 -4.31 1.79
C CYS A 160 -3.98 -3.34 0.60
N VAL A 161 -4.12 -3.85 -0.63
CA VAL A 161 -4.25 -3.00 -1.82
C VAL A 161 -5.55 -2.18 -1.80
N THR A 162 -6.67 -2.82 -1.46
CA THR A 162 -7.99 -2.18 -1.43
C THR A 162 -8.06 -1.04 -0.41
N ASP A 163 -7.40 -1.20 0.74
CA ASP A 163 -7.34 -0.19 1.79
C ASP A 163 -6.22 0.85 1.59
N GLY A 164 -5.49 0.79 0.48
CA GLY A 164 -4.42 1.73 0.15
C GLY A 164 -3.13 1.51 0.96
N TRP A 165 -3.01 0.39 1.67
CA TRP A 165 -1.83 -0.01 2.44
C TRP A 165 -0.76 -0.65 1.56
N HIS A 166 -0.38 0.06 0.51
CA HIS A 166 0.47 -0.48 -0.56
C HIS A 166 1.84 -0.99 -0.09
N ASP A 167 2.43 -0.38 0.94
CA ASP A 167 3.70 -0.84 1.49
C ASP A 167 3.54 -2.17 2.26
N ALA A 168 2.41 -2.34 2.98
CA ALA A 168 2.08 -3.62 3.61
C ALA A 168 1.77 -4.70 2.55
N ALA A 169 1.04 -4.35 1.48
CA ALA A 169 0.80 -5.24 0.36
C ALA A 169 2.11 -5.69 -0.30
N LEU A 170 3.09 -4.80 -0.42
CA LEU A 170 4.42 -5.13 -0.96
C LEU A 170 5.19 -6.09 -0.06
N ASP A 171 5.12 -5.90 1.26
CA ASP A 171 5.67 -6.83 2.25
C ASP A 171 5.06 -8.23 2.12
N VAL A 172 3.73 -8.31 1.98
CA VAL A 172 2.98 -9.56 1.76
C VAL A 172 3.43 -10.22 0.45
N PHE A 173 3.52 -9.45 -0.63
CA PHE A 173 4.01 -9.93 -1.93
C PHE A 173 5.44 -10.49 -1.82
N CYS A 174 6.34 -9.80 -1.12
CA CYS A 174 7.73 -10.22 -0.98
C CYS A 174 7.88 -11.52 -0.19
N ALA A 175 6.97 -11.80 0.76
CA ALA A 175 6.93 -13.03 1.55
C ALA A 175 6.41 -14.25 0.78
N GLN A 176 5.80 -14.06 -0.40
CA GLN A 176 5.30 -15.16 -1.22
C GLN A 176 6.43 -15.94 -1.93
N ASN A 177 6.13 -17.20 -2.25
CA ASN A 177 6.94 -18.00 -3.17
C ASN A 177 6.83 -17.49 -4.61
N GLU A 178 7.66 -18.00 -5.52
CA GLU A 178 7.73 -17.50 -6.91
C GLU A 178 6.40 -17.68 -7.67
N ASP A 179 5.73 -18.82 -7.53
CA ASP A 179 4.47 -19.10 -8.23
C ASP A 179 3.36 -18.12 -7.78
N ALA A 180 3.24 -17.92 -6.47
CA ALA A 180 2.30 -16.96 -5.88
C ALA A 180 2.63 -15.50 -6.26
N LYS A 181 3.92 -15.14 -6.36
CA LYS A 181 4.33 -13.81 -6.86
C LYS A 181 3.91 -13.59 -8.30
N VAL A 182 4.05 -14.59 -9.16
CA VAL A 182 3.58 -14.52 -10.54
C VAL A 182 2.07 -14.28 -10.56
N GLU A 183 1.29 -15.07 -9.82
CA GLU A 183 -0.17 -14.94 -9.73
C GLU A 183 -0.59 -13.52 -9.28
N LEU A 184 -0.09 -13.06 -8.13
CA LEU A 184 -0.41 -11.72 -7.61
C LEU A 184 0.00 -10.59 -8.56
N PHE A 185 1.16 -10.71 -9.22
CA PHE A 185 1.63 -9.70 -10.16
C PHE A 185 0.69 -9.57 -11.36
N PHE A 186 0.17 -10.70 -11.86
CA PHE A 186 -0.79 -10.72 -12.96
C PHE A 186 -2.15 -10.17 -12.57
N GLU A 187 -2.66 -10.59 -11.43
CA GLU A 187 -3.94 -10.12 -10.90
C GLU A 187 -3.90 -8.61 -10.66
N GLU A 188 -2.83 -8.10 -10.03
CA GLU A 188 -2.65 -6.67 -9.81
C GLU A 188 -2.55 -5.88 -11.11
N TRP A 189 -1.81 -6.41 -12.10
CA TRP A 189 -1.73 -5.77 -13.42
C TRP A 189 -3.12 -5.66 -14.09
N TYR A 190 -3.89 -6.74 -14.06
CA TYR A 190 -5.25 -6.76 -14.61
C TYR A 190 -6.19 -5.82 -13.84
N PHE A 191 -6.13 -5.85 -12.52
CA PHE A 191 -6.95 -5.00 -11.65
C PHE A 191 -6.60 -3.51 -11.85
N SER A 192 -5.32 -3.19 -11.97
CA SER A 192 -4.82 -1.85 -12.28
C SER A 192 -5.38 -1.34 -13.61
N MET A 193 -5.39 -2.17 -14.67
CA MET A 193 -6.02 -1.80 -15.93
C MET A 193 -7.53 -1.59 -15.80
N LYS A 194 -8.23 -2.46 -15.08
CA LYS A 194 -9.68 -2.41 -14.91
C LYS A 194 -10.12 -1.12 -14.23
N ASN A 195 -9.36 -0.69 -13.22
CA ASN A 195 -9.69 0.49 -12.41
C ASN A 195 -8.94 1.75 -12.83
N SER A 196 -8.02 1.66 -13.79
CA SER A 196 -7.13 2.76 -14.19
C SER A 196 -6.31 3.33 -13.02
N ASP A 197 -5.95 2.49 -12.05
CA ASP A 197 -5.10 2.83 -10.92
C ASP A 197 -3.88 1.91 -10.91
N PHE A 198 -2.70 2.47 -11.19
CA PHE A 198 -1.45 1.71 -11.30
C PHE A 198 -0.51 1.94 -10.11
N ARG A 199 -1.00 2.55 -9.01
CA ARG A 199 -0.15 2.91 -7.85
C ARG A 199 0.55 1.71 -7.23
N MET A 200 -0.20 0.62 -7.00
CA MET A 200 0.37 -0.61 -6.45
C MET A 200 1.25 -1.32 -7.48
N PHE A 201 0.79 -1.43 -8.73
CA PHE A 201 1.58 -2.08 -9.78
C PHE A 201 2.94 -1.41 -10.03
N PHE A 202 3.00 -0.08 -9.97
CA PHE A 202 4.26 0.66 -10.04
C PHE A 202 5.24 0.26 -8.91
N LYS A 203 4.73 0.00 -7.71
CA LYS A 203 5.54 -0.48 -6.58
C LYS A 203 6.03 -1.92 -6.75
N LEU A 204 5.31 -2.75 -7.49
CA LEU A 204 5.71 -4.14 -7.77
C LEU A 204 6.83 -4.24 -8.81
N GLN A 205 6.90 -3.31 -9.78
CA GLN A 205 7.85 -3.38 -10.90
C GLN A 205 9.32 -3.66 -10.50
N PRO A 206 9.89 -3.01 -9.47
CA PRO A 206 11.25 -3.30 -9.04
C PRO A 206 11.48 -4.72 -8.50
N TYR A 207 10.41 -5.44 -8.16
CA TYR A 207 10.43 -6.78 -7.57
C TYR A 207 10.06 -7.87 -8.56
N LYS A 208 9.88 -7.53 -9.85
CA LYS A 208 9.64 -8.49 -10.93
C LYS A 208 10.96 -9.16 -11.36
N ASN A 209 11.52 -9.98 -10.48
CA ASN A 209 12.73 -10.78 -10.75
C ASN A 209 12.43 -12.23 -11.17
N PHE A 210 11.15 -12.59 -11.25
CA PHE A 210 10.69 -13.93 -11.63
C PHE A 210 10.36 -14.02 -13.12
N VAL A 211 10.42 -15.24 -13.64
CA VAL A 211 10.11 -15.52 -15.05
C VAL A 211 8.60 -15.65 -15.23
N ILE A 212 8.04 -14.72 -15.97
CA ILE A 212 6.66 -14.81 -16.45
C ILE A 212 6.63 -15.79 -17.62
N ARG A 213 5.98 -16.96 -17.45
CA ARG A 213 5.78 -17.89 -18.58
C ARG A 213 4.47 -17.55 -19.29
N PRO A 214 4.44 -17.49 -20.64
CA PRO A 214 3.22 -17.24 -21.41
C PRO A 214 2.05 -18.16 -21.06
N THR A 215 2.32 -19.40 -20.65
CA THR A 215 1.30 -20.37 -20.21
C THR A 215 0.58 -19.91 -18.94
N TYR A 216 1.30 -19.35 -17.96
CA TYR A 216 0.66 -18.80 -16.75
C TYR A 216 -0.19 -17.59 -17.06
N ILE A 217 0.27 -16.73 -17.99
CA ILE A 217 -0.54 -15.59 -18.46
C ILE A 217 -1.86 -16.10 -19.02
N ARG A 218 -1.81 -17.11 -19.88
CA ARG A 218 -3.02 -17.73 -20.41
C ARG A 218 -3.87 -18.32 -19.31
N ASP A 219 -3.31 -19.11 -18.40
CA ASP A 219 -4.08 -19.78 -17.35
C ASP A 219 -4.76 -18.77 -16.42
N VAL A 220 -4.09 -17.70 -16.02
CA VAL A 220 -4.67 -16.61 -15.21
C VAL A 220 -5.71 -15.82 -16.00
N LEU A 221 -5.43 -15.47 -17.26
CA LEU A 221 -6.41 -14.79 -18.14
C LEU A 221 -7.63 -15.66 -18.46
N MET A 222 -7.48 -16.99 -18.43
CA MET A 222 -8.50 -17.97 -18.79
C MET A 222 -9.32 -18.48 -17.59
N ARG A 223 -8.84 -18.31 -16.35
CA ARG A 223 -9.59 -18.65 -15.13
C ARG A 223 -10.89 -17.85 -14.99
N ASP A 224 -10.95 -16.66 -15.58
CA ASP A 224 -12.01 -15.69 -15.29
C ASP A 224 -13.05 -15.51 -16.41
N LYS A 225 -12.86 -16.09 -17.63
CA LYS A 225 -13.79 -15.83 -18.76
C LYS A 225 -13.95 -16.99 -19.75
N GLU A 226 -15.17 -17.52 -19.80
CA GLU A 226 -15.74 -18.19 -20.96
C GLU A 226 -15.62 -17.26 -22.19
N ILE A 227 -14.84 -17.67 -23.20
CA ILE A 227 -14.77 -17.34 -24.66
C ILE A 227 -15.12 -15.91 -25.18
N GLU A 228 -15.92 -15.08 -24.54
CA GLU A 228 -15.97 -13.61 -24.77
C GLU A 228 -14.69 -12.88 -24.26
N GLY A 229 -13.81 -13.60 -23.55
CA GLY A 229 -12.71 -13.09 -22.71
C GLY A 229 -11.54 -12.40 -23.40
N PHE A 230 -11.13 -12.81 -24.61
CA PHE A 230 -9.93 -12.26 -25.25
C PHE A 230 -10.15 -10.90 -25.93
N LYS A 231 -11.29 -10.74 -26.62
CA LYS A 231 -11.64 -9.47 -27.26
C LYS A 231 -11.88 -8.37 -26.22
N GLY A 232 -12.60 -8.70 -25.15
CA GLY A 232 -12.81 -7.77 -24.03
C GLY A 232 -11.52 -7.38 -23.31
N LEU A 233 -10.53 -8.29 -23.25
CA LEU A 233 -9.21 -7.99 -22.68
C LEU A 233 -8.39 -7.06 -23.59
N LEU A 234 -8.43 -7.27 -24.92
CA LEU A 234 -7.81 -6.36 -25.89
C LEU A 234 -8.44 -4.95 -25.82
N GLU A 235 -9.77 -4.86 -25.79
CA GLU A 235 -10.50 -3.59 -25.62
C GLU A 235 -10.17 -2.92 -24.28
N LEU A 236 -10.06 -3.70 -23.20
CA LEU A 236 -9.62 -3.21 -21.89
C LEU A 236 -8.19 -2.64 -21.96
N ARG A 237 -7.28 -3.35 -22.63
CA ARG A 237 -5.89 -2.91 -22.78
C ARG A 237 -5.75 -1.62 -23.58
N GLU A 238 -6.60 -1.43 -24.59
CA GLU A 238 -6.64 -0.21 -25.42
C GLU A 238 -7.22 0.98 -24.66
N ARG A 239 -8.29 0.78 -23.88
CA ARG A 239 -8.94 1.85 -23.11
C ARG A 239 -8.18 2.25 -21.85
N SER A 240 -7.44 1.33 -21.21
CA SER A 240 -6.83 1.53 -19.90
C SER A 240 -5.63 2.48 -19.90
N ARG A 241 -5.12 2.88 -21.08
CA ARG A 241 -3.98 3.81 -21.23
C ARG A 241 -2.81 3.48 -20.28
N VAL A 242 -2.45 2.20 -20.23
CA VAL A 242 -1.37 1.68 -19.36
C VAL A 242 -0.13 2.58 -19.46
N PRO A 243 0.37 3.12 -18.33
CA PRO A 243 1.60 3.91 -18.31
C PRO A 243 2.77 3.14 -18.92
N ARG A 244 3.71 3.83 -19.57
CA ARG A 244 4.82 3.17 -20.29
C ARG A 244 5.68 2.32 -19.36
N GLU A 245 5.89 2.80 -18.15
CA GLU A 245 6.59 2.15 -17.05
C GLU A 245 5.85 0.92 -16.48
N CYS A 246 4.57 0.76 -16.79
CA CYS A 246 3.73 -0.37 -16.37
C CYS A 246 3.51 -1.38 -17.50
N ILE A 247 4.17 -1.21 -18.64
CA ILE A 247 4.12 -2.18 -19.74
C ILE A 247 4.99 -3.38 -19.36
N VAL A 248 4.41 -4.57 -19.48
CA VAL A 248 5.08 -5.84 -19.23
C VAL A 248 5.26 -6.54 -20.59
N PRO A 249 6.49 -6.61 -21.14
CA PRO A 249 6.72 -7.13 -22.49
C PRO A 249 6.12 -8.52 -22.74
N GLU A 250 6.25 -9.43 -21.77
CA GLU A 250 5.74 -10.80 -21.85
C GLU A 250 4.21 -10.85 -21.96
N ILE A 251 3.51 -9.87 -21.39
CA ILE A 251 2.06 -9.74 -21.50
C ILE A 251 1.69 -9.17 -22.88
N GLU A 252 2.45 -8.18 -23.36
CA GLU A 252 2.24 -7.61 -24.70
C GLU A 252 2.44 -8.66 -25.80
N GLU A 253 3.42 -9.56 -25.65
CA GLU A 253 3.61 -10.68 -26.58
C GLU A 253 2.38 -11.59 -26.65
N VAL A 254 1.75 -11.89 -25.50
CA VAL A 254 0.51 -12.67 -25.45
C VAL A 254 -0.64 -11.91 -26.11
N PHE A 255 -0.74 -10.59 -25.94
CA PHE A 255 -1.75 -9.81 -26.66
C PHE A 255 -1.57 -9.81 -28.16
N GLU A 256 -0.34 -9.70 -28.64
CA GLU A 256 -0.04 -9.80 -30.08
C GLU A 256 -0.42 -11.17 -30.63
N GLU A 257 -0.17 -12.25 -29.88
CA GLU A 257 -0.61 -13.58 -30.26
C GLU A 257 -2.14 -13.68 -30.30
N ILE A 258 -2.84 -13.17 -29.29
CA ILE A 258 -4.31 -13.14 -29.25
C ILE A 258 -4.86 -12.35 -30.44
N ARG A 259 -4.28 -11.18 -30.77
CA ARG A 259 -4.68 -10.38 -31.94
C ARG A 259 -4.59 -11.17 -33.23
N ARG A 260 -3.50 -11.92 -33.43
CA ARG A 260 -3.30 -12.76 -34.63
C ARG A 260 -4.29 -13.92 -34.75
N ILE A 261 -4.85 -14.37 -33.63
CA ILE A 261 -5.83 -15.46 -33.60
C ILE A 261 -7.26 -14.91 -33.78
N CYS A 262 -7.54 -13.72 -33.24
CA CYS A 262 -8.87 -13.13 -33.23
C CYS A 262 -9.18 -12.19 -34.41
N CYS A 263 -8.18 -11.76 -35.17
CA CYS A 263 -8.30 -10.90 -36.37
C CYS A 263 -7.78 -11.64 -37.61
#